data_AF-A0A136IWB8-F1
#
_entry.id   AF-A0A136IWB8-F1
#
_cell.length_a   1.000
_cell.length_b   1.000
_cell.length_c   1.000
_cell.angle_alpha   90.00
_cell.angle_beta   90.00
_cell.angle_gamma   90.00
#
_symmetry.space_group_name_H-M   'P 1'
#
loop_
_entity.id
_entity.type
_entity.pdbx_description
1 polymer ?
#
loop_
_entity_poly.entity_id
_entity_poly.type
_entity_poly.pdbx_seq_one_letter_code
_entity_poly.pdbx_strand_id
1 'polypeptide(L)'
;MQNLKKHSAEQLAKLQRAAEAATVAQQSAATELEFTRRDLRDELERAKTRSVNAPVTPRKNATTKTWGVSDGFEDVEMASSPTRGRTKQAGPIATVVAEPKILRTPTKNKRKRPTIDSPVMELEIQSEDVGTHTSNAGSRADDNSTMITNKAGPLADYLKIILNYRSARDRPASFDYLSNFALASKSSESIASRLLQCLALAGSSQNPLNLPVSFCQNVIVVWGECLKESCLEPISELVSLVLFTVQLNTVAIAPKIASTLLPIALNSCYEVAIPRFNHAGLGDPADASWKKFNDHIPCTQIMSLLYVVALGCATSEQSSGGAAGPIVEFWTELQLQFMLMWLNQKHPVADFCIGLRILCTSVFPSNIGPRDPQKSPEEVAHIIIERVSLPLVEGDRWQLAQEELYEVRILVLRTLATFATTLFGYRQLVESDWVVPRLVALLASSIDDLYAGTMRYVSPASRDDRRGSTLQILVDHTVFLLHTIVMNPLSHLGANVDTGEKLRGLSGLLAGVSHKYVLSLARLNYSEDLVSEETAELAHELLDLAVTPEEAAELSTFFDG
;
A
#
# COMPACT_ATOMS: atom_id res chain seq x y z
N MET A 1 -13.59 57.34 -7.67
CA MET A 1 -14.78 56.61 -8.18
C MET A 1 -14.61 56.08 -9.61
N GLN A 2 -14.09 56.85 -10.58
CA GLN A 2 -13.89 56.34 -11.96
C GLN A 2 -12.78 55.28 -12.10
N ASN A 3 -11.65 55.40 -11.38
CA ASN A 3 -10.56 54.43 -11.44
C ASN A 3 -10.90 53.05 -10.86
N LEU A 4 -11.75 52.98 -9.82
CA LEU A 4 -12.24 51.72 -9.24
C LEU A 4 -13.18 50.97 -10.20
N LYS A 5 -14.04 51.71 -10.92
CA LYS A 5 -14.90 51.12 -11.96
C LYS A 5 -14.10 50.59 -13.14
N LYS A 6 -13.04 51.30 -13.53
CA LYS A 6 -12.11 50.85 -14.58
C LYS A 6 -11.35 49.59 -14.16
N HIS A 7 -10.84 49.53 -12.94
CA HIS A 7 -10.14 48.35 -12.42
C HIS A 7 -11.06 47.13 -12.28
N SER A 8 -12.30 47.32 -11.81
CA SER A 8 -13.30 46.25 -11.74
C SER A 8 -13.69 45.72 -13.14
N ALA A 9 -13.82 46.61 -14.13
CA ALA A 9 -14.08 46.22 -15.51
C ALA A 9 -12.90 45.44 -16.13
N GLU A 10 -11.66 45.84 -15.83
CA GLU A 10 -10.45 45.13 -16.28
C GLU A 10 -10.32 43.74 -15.63
N GLN A 11 -10.67 43.59 -14.35
CA GLN A 11 -10.69 42.28 -13.67
C GLN A 11 -11.77 41.35 -14.25
N LEU A 12 -12.98 41.87 -14.50
CA LEU A 12 -14.05 41.09 -15.14
C LEU A 12 -13.68 40.65 -16.55
N ALA A 13 -13.06 41.54 -17.34
CA ALA A 13 -12.59 41.19 -18.68
C ALA A 13 -11.47 40.13 -18.66
N LYS A 14 -10.62 40.12 -17.62
CA LYS A 14 -9.57 39.10 -17.44
C LYS A 14 -10.18 37.75 -17.07
N LEU A 15 -11.16 37.73 -16.17
CA LEU A 15 -11.87 36.49 -15.80
C LEU A 15 -12.65 35.91 -16.97
N GLN A 16 -13.30 36.75 -17.78
CA GLN A 16 -14.04 36.29 -18.95
C GLN A 16 -13.11 35.67 -20.01
N ARG A 17 -11.94 36.28 -20.28
CA ARG A 17 -10.94 35.69 -21.18
C ARG A 17 -10.36 34.37 -20.64
N ALA A 18 -10.16 34.25 -19.33
CA ALA A 18 -9.70 33.01 -18.73
C ALA A 18 -10.76 31.90 -18.84
N ALA A 19 -12.05 32.23 -18.67
CA ALA A 19 -13.14 31.29 -18.85
C ALA A 19 -13.29 30.82 -20.30
N GLU A 20 -13.17 31.72 -21.27
CA GLU A 20 -13.20 31.38 -22.71
C GLU A 20 -11.99 30.53 -23.12
N ALA A 21 -10.80 30.80 -22.58
CA ALA A 21 -9.63 29.95 -22.81
C ALA A 21 -9.81 28.53 -22.23
N ALA A 22 -10.43 28.42 -21.05
CA ALA A 22 -10.71 27.13 -20.41
C ALA A 22 -11.73 26.29 -21.19
N THR A 23 -12.78 26.91 -21.76
CA THR A 23 -13.77 26.18 -22.57
C THR A 23 -13.16 25.70 -23.89
N VAL A 24 -12.31 26.50 -24.53
CA VAL A 24 -11.57 26.09 -25.73
C VAL A 24 -10.60 24.94 -25.42
N ALA A 25 -9.86 25.01 -24.31
CA ALA A 25 -8.97 23.93 -23.88
C ALA A 25 -9.76 22.62 -23.61
N GLN A 26 -10.91 22.71 -22.95
CA GLN A 26 -11.78 21.55 -22.70
C GLN A 26 -12.29 20.93 -24.00
N GLN A 27 -12.70 21.75 -24.98
CA GLN A 27 -13.13 21.26 -26.29
C GLN A 27 -11.97 20.59 -27.05
N SER A 28 -10.77 21.18 -27.03
CA SER A 28 -9.60 20.59 -27.67
C SER A 28 -9.21 19.24 -27.05
N ALA A 29 -9.17 19.15 -25.72
CA ALA A 29 -8.89 17.91 -25.01
C ALA A 29 -9.96 16.84 -25.25
N ALA A 30 -11.23 17.22 -25.34
CA ALA A 30 -12.31 16.30 -25.70
C ALA A 30 -12.13 15.74 -27.12
N THR A 31 -11.76 16.58 -28.08
CA THR A 31 -11.49 16.12 -29.45
C THR A 31 -10.26 15.21 -29.54
N GLU A 32 -9.18 15.51 -28.81
CA GLU A 32 -7.99 14.66 -28.74
C GLU A 32 -8.30 13.30 -28.10
N LEU A 33 -9.14 13.26 -27.06
CA LEU A 33 -9.63 12.00 -26.48
C LEU A 33 -10.49 11.18 -27.46
N GLU A 34 -11.26 11.84 -28.33
CA GLU A 34 -12.03 11.14 -29.36
C GLU A 34 -11.13 10.57 -30.46
N PHE A 35 -10.11 11.31 -30.90
CA PHE A 35 -9.11 10.82 -31.86
C PHE A 35 -8.35 9.63 -31.29
N THR A 36 -7.82 9.72 -30.07
CA THR A 36 -7.09 8.62 -29.42
C THR A 36 -7.96 7.39 -29.21
N ARG A 37 -9.23 7.54 -28.85
CA ARG A 37 -10.18 6.42 -28.76
C ARG A 37 -10.44 5.75 -30.11
N ARG A 38 -10.46 6.53 -31.20
CA ARG A 38 -10.62 6.00 -32.55
C ARG A 38 -9.38 5.25 -33.00
N ASP A 39 -8.20 5.81 -32.78
CA ASP A 39 -6.91 5.17 -33.11
C ASP A 39 -6.75 3.84 -32.35
N LEU A 40 -7.09 3.81 -31.06
CA LEU A 40 -7.08 2.57 -30.27
C LEU A 40 -8.07 1.52 -30.79
N ARG A 41 -9.25 1.93 -31.30
CA ARG A 41 -10.19 1.00 -31.93
C ARG A 41 -9.64 0.45 -33.24
N ASP A 42 -9.07 1.30 -34.08
CA ASP A 42 -8.49 0.92 -35.37
C ASP A 42 -7.28 -0.01 -35.19
N GLU A 43 -6.47 0.20 -34.14
CA GLU A 43 -5.39 -0.71 -33.75
C GLU A 43 -5.91 -2.07 -33.26
N LEU A 44 -6.96 -2.08 -32.43
CA LEU A 44 -7.59 -3.32 -31.97
C LEU A 44 -8.22 -4.11 -33.12
N GLU A 45 -8.82 -3.45 -34.10
CA GLU A 45 -9.35 -4.10 -35.31
C GLU A 45 -8.23 -4.62 -36.23
N ARG A 46 -7.13 -3.88 -36.38
CA ARG A 46 -5.93 -4.37 -37.07
C ARG A 46 -5.28 -5.55 -36.36
N ALA A 47 -5.26 -5.56 -35.02
CA ALA A 47 -4.74 -6.68 -34.24
C ALA A 47 -5.62 -7.93 -34.37
N LYS A 48 -6.96 -7.76 -34.40
CA LYS A 48 -7.91 -8.86 -34.63
C LYS A 48 -7.85 -9.43 -36.05
N THR A 49 -7.67 -8.58 -37.07
CA THR A 49 -7.54 -9.06 -38.46
C THR A 49 -6.20 -9.74 -38.73
N ARG A 50 -5.12 -9.36 -38.03
CA ARG A 50 -3.83 -10.06 -38.07
C ARG A 50 -3.85 -11.44 -37.39
N SER A 51 -4.75 -11.69 -36.43
CA SER A 51 -4.86 -13.01 -35.78
C SER A 51 -5.68 -14.04 -36.56
N VAL A 52 -6.49 -13.60 -37.55
CA VAL A 52 -7.36 -14.48 -38.34
C VAL A 52 -6.66 -15.02 -39.61
N ASN A 53 -5.59 -14.35 -40.10
CA ASN A 53 -4.92 -14.70 -41.36
C ASN A 53 -3.40 -14.92 -41.22
N ALA A 54 -2.96 -15.82 -40.33
CA ALA A 54 -1.57 -16.26 -40.26
C ALA A 54 -1.43 -17.78 -40.52
N PRO A 55 -0.71 -18.23 -41.57
CA PRO A 55 -0.50 -19.64 -41.84
C PRO A 55 0.55 -20.25 -40.90
N VAL A 56 0.20 -21.40 -40.33
CA VAL A 56 0.98 -22.22 -39.39
C VAL A 56 2.15 -22.90 -40.10
N THR A 57 3.39 -22.65 -39.64
CA THR A 57 4.52 -23.57 -39.85
C THR A 57 5.28 -23.78 -38.53
N PRO A 58 5.70 -25.01 -38.18
CA PRO A 58 6.31 -25.29 -36.89
C PRO A 58 7.84 -25.19 -36.98
N ARG A 59 8.49 -24.44 -36.08
CA ARG A 59 9.92 -24.58 -35.82
C ARG A 59 10.22 -24.84 -34.35
N LYS A 60 10.98 -25.92 -34.17
CA LYS A 60 11.57 -26.42 -32.94
C LYS A 60 12.65 -25.47 -32.39
N ASN A 61 12.70 -25.39 -31.06
CA ASN A 61 13.84 -25.20 -30.15
C ASN A 61 14.60 -23.86 -30.15
N ALA A 62 14.47 -23.10 -29.05
CA ALA A 62 15.52 -22.36 -28.32
C ALA A 62 14.82 -21.56 -27.18
N THR A 63 14.75 -22.03 -25.94
CA THR A 63 15.72 -21.73 -24.86
C THR A 63 16.41 -20.36 -24.95
N THR A 64 15.99 -19.47 -24.05
CA THR A 64 16.77 -18.43 -23.36
C THR A 64 17.38 -17.29 -24.20
N LYS A 65 16.78 -16.08 -24.13
CA LYS A 65 17.39 -14.85 -23.55
C LYS A 65 16.70 -13.55 -24.04
N THR A 66 16.22 -12.79 -23.05
CA THR A 66 16.37 -11.34 -22.85
C THR A 66 16.18 -10.40 -24.06
N TRP A 67 15.04 -9.69 -24.09
CA TRP A 67 14.87 -8.48 -24.90
C TRP A 67 15.56 -7.30 -24.19
N GLY A 68 16.76 -6.97 -24.67
CA GLY A 68 17.41 -5.68 -24.45
C GLY A 68 16.95 -4.71 -25.53
N VAL A 69 16.61 -3.50 -25.10
CA VAL A 69 16.38 -2.34 -25.96
C VAL A 69 17.72 -1.97 -26.59
N SER A 70 17.84 -2.05 -27.92
CA SER A 70 18.98 -1.51 -28.66
C SER A 70 18.53 -0.32 -29.49
N ASP A 71 19.03 0.83 -29.06
CA ASP A 71 19.25 2.06 -29.80
C ASP A 71 19.95 1.79 -31.15
N GLY A 72 19.61 2.61 -32.15
CA GLY A 72 20.07 2.48 -33.52
C GLY A 72 21.48 3.03 -33.73
N PHE A 73 22.01 2.73 -34.93
CA PHE A 73 23.31 3.12 -35.48
C PHE A 73 24.48 2.18 -35.16
N GLU A 74 24.80 1.28 -36.10
CA GLU A 74 25.98 1.44 -36.97
C GLU A 74 25.95 0.38 -38.08
N ASP A 75 26.02 0.87 -39.32
CA ASP A 75 26.04 0.09 -40.56
C ASP A 75 27.32 0.49 -41.29
N VAL A 76 28.42 -0.26 -41.12
CA VAL A 76 29.64 -0.13 -41.95
C VAL A 76 30.39 -1.47 -42.05
N GLU A 77 30.21 -2.09 -43.22
CA GLU A 77 31.23 -2.70 -44.10
C GLU A 77 32.02 -3.99 -43.77
N MET A 78 31.94 -4.86 -44.79
CA MET A 78 33.02 -5.65 -45.43
C MET A 78 33.44 -7.03 -44.87
N ALA A 79 32.88 -8.02 -45.56
CA ALA A 79 33.59 -8.96 -46.45
C ALA A 79 34.32 -10.22 -45.91
N SER A 80 33.83 -11.33 -46.47
CA SER A 80 34.56 -12.49 -47.04
C SER A 80 35.19 -13.58 -46.15
N SER A 81 34.47 -14.73 -46.05
CA SER A 81 34.78 -16.08 -46.61
C SER A 81 36.18 -16.73 -46.44
N PRO A 82 36.36 -18.06 -46.62
CA PRO A 82 35.67 -19.25 -46.08
C PRO A 82 36.66 -20.45 -45.79
N THR A 83 36.10 -21.68 -45.61
CA THR A 83 36.74 -23.04 -45.67
C THR A 83 37.55 -23.49 -44.45
N ARG A 84 37.57 -24.75 -43.98
CA ARG A 84 37.50 -26.11 -44.55
C ARG A 84 37.29 -27.06 -43.33
N GLY A 85 36.36 -28.00 -43.26
CA GLY A 85 36.43 -29.33 -43.89
C GLY A 85 36.68 -30.46 -42.88
N ARG A 86 35.93 -31.57 -43.03
CA ARG A 86 36.32 -32.98 -42.77
C ARG A 86 35.87 -33.71 -41.48
N THR A 87 34.66 -34.26 -41.56
CA THR A 87 34.28 -35.71 -41.57
C THR A 87 35.23 -36.81 -41.04
N LYS A 88 34.75 -37.50 -39.99
CA LYS A 88 34.66 -38.95 -39.65
C LYS A 88 35.88 -39.87 -39.35
N GLN A 89 35.52 -40.83 -38.47
CA GLN A 89 36.06 -42.20 -38.18
C GLN A 89 37.07 -42.30 -37.02
N ALA A 90 37.17 -43.36 -36.21
CA ALA A 90 36.34 -44.50 -35.78
C ALA A 90 37.24 -45.38 -34.89
N GLY A 91 36.84 -45.64 -33.64
CA GLY A 91 37.16 -46.84 -32.83
C GLY A 91 38.61 -47.13 -32.36
N PRO A 92 38.88 -48.32 -31.76
CA PRO A 92 38.44 -48.72 -30.40
C PRO A 92 39.45 -49.64 -29.63
N ILE A 93 39.42 -49.74 -28.29
CA ILE A 93 39.90 -50.89 -27.45
C ILE A 93 39.15 -50.87 -26.08
N ALA A 94 38.18 -51.77 -25.83
CA ALA A 94 38.18 -53.01 -24.98
C ALA A 94 38.21 -52.73 -23.44
N THR A 95 37.42 -53.35 -22.54
CA THR A 95 37.10 -54.79 -22.33
C THR A 95 35.95 -55.01 -21.30
N VAL A 96 35.02 -55.96 -21.59
CA VAL A 96 34.58 -57.15 -20.76
C VAL A 96 33.78 -56.86 -19.45
N VAL A 97 32.53 -57.33 -19.19
CA VAL A 97 31.95 -58.71 -19.13
C VAL A 97 30.41 -58.72 -19.38
N ALA A 98 29.93 -59.83 -19.95
CA ALA A 98 28.58 -60.28 -20.38
C ALA A 98 27.44 -60.25 -19.32
N GLU A 99 26.14 -60.01 -19.61
CA GLU A 99 25.11 -60.72 -20.44
C GLU A 99 24.76 -62.16 -19.96
N PRO A 100 23.49 -62.67 -20.04
CA PRO A 100 22.72 -62.68 -21.29
C PRO A 100 21.15 -62.73 -21.26
N LYS A 101 20.55 -62.20 -22.36
CA LYS A 101 19.53 -62.78 -23.30
C LYS A 101 18.19 -63.37 -22.76
N ILE A 102 17.04 -63.33 -23.47
CA ILE A 102 16.79 -63.83 -24.85
C ILE A 102 15.34 -63.52 -25.35
N LEU A 103 15.24 -63.17 -26.65
CA LEU A 103 14.22 -63.47 -27.70
C LEU A 103 12.78 -62.87 -27.79
N ARG A 104 12.59 -62.20 -28.95
CA ARG A 104 11.55 -62.38 -30.00
C ARG A 104 10.25 -61.52 -30.01
N THR A 105 10.13 -60.76 -31.11
CA THR A 105 8.93 -60.16 -31.74
C THR A 105 8.02 -61.23 -32.41
N PRO A 106 6.89 -60.93 -33.11
CA PRO A 106 5.81 -59.93 -32.94
C PRO A 106 4.40 -60.59 -33.04
N THR A 107 3.36 -60.12 -32.34
CA THR A 107 1.95 -60.49 -32.68
C THR A 107 0.92 -59.39 -32.43
N LYS A 108 0.05 -59.25 -33.43
CA LYS A 108 -1.08 -58.34 -33.61
C LYS A 108 -2.11 -58.33 -32.48
N ASN A 109 -2.84 -57.21 -32.43
CA ASN A 109 -4.21 -57.03 -31.94
C ASN A 109 -4.42 -57.10 -30.43
N LYS A 110 -4.52 -55.91 -29.80
CA LYS A 110 -5.76 -55.43 -29.13
C LYS A 110 -5.58 -54.03 -28.56
N ARG A 111 -6.20 -53.06 -29.26
CA ARG A 111 -6.74 -51.75 -28.84
C ARG A 111 -6.31 -51.21 -27.46
N LYS A 112 -5.44 -50.20 -27.45
CA LYS A 112 -5.45 -49.13 -26.43
C LYS A 112 -5.33 -47.77 -27.13
N ARG A 113 -6.18 -46.86 -26.66
CA ARG A 113 -6.69 -45.64 -27.29
C ARG A 113 -5.58 -44.61 -27.57
N PRO A 114 -5.68 -43.81 -28.67
CA PRO A 114 -4.98 -42.55 -28.75
C PRO A 114 -5.56 -41.57 -27.71
N THR A 115 -4.66 -40.79 -27.12
CA THR A 115 -4.92 -39.64 -26.26
C THR A 115 -5.75 -38.62 -27.06
N ILE A 116 -7.07 -38.70 -26.93
CA ILE A 116 -7.99 -37.62 -27.29
C ILE A 116 -8.14 -36.79 -26.03
N ASP A 117 -7.39 -35.70 -26.00
CA ASP A 117 -7.71 -34.53 -25.21
C ASP A 117 -8.94 -33.90 -25.86
N SER A 118 -10.08 -33.98 -25.18
CA SER A 118 -11.28 -33.23 -25.54
C SER A 118 -11.68 -32.39 -24.32
N PRO A 119 -11.97 -31.09 -24.48
CA PRO A 119 -13.09 -30.53 -23.75
C PRO A 119 -14.35 -31.21 -24.28
N VAL A 120 -15.04 -31.94 -23.40
CA VAL A 120 -16.35 -32.52 -23.71
C VAL A 120 -17.35 -31.39 -23.87
N MET A 121 -17.92 -31.32 -25.07
CA MET A 121 -19.09 -30.52 -25.44
C MET A 121 -20.25 -30.86 -24.50
N GLU A 122 -20.91 -29.84 -23.93
CA GLU A 122 -22.09 -30.02 -23.09
C GLU A 122 -23.19 -30.77 -23.85
N LEU A 123 -23.77 -31.76 -23.17
CA LEU A 123 -24.87 -32.57 -23.68
C LEU A 123 -26.14 -31.70 -23.73
N GLU A 124 -26.68 -31.47 -24.93
CA GLU A 124 -28.03 -30.93 -25.10
C GLU A 124 -29.06 -31.90 -24.51
N ILE A 125 -29.70 -31.52 -23.41
CA ILE A 125 -30.89 -32.21 -22.92
C ILE A 125 -32.06 -31.73 -23.78
N GLN A 126 -32.49 -32.60 -24.70
CA GLN A 126 -33.74 -32.41 -25.44
C GLN A 126 -34.92 -32.51 -24.46
N SER A 127 -35.57 -31.39 -24.21
CA SER A 127 -36.91 -31.36 -23.63
C SER A 127 -37.90 -31.72 -24.75
N GLU A 128 -38.40 -32.96 -24.77
CA GLU A 128 -39.53 -33.32 -25.62
C GLU A 128 -40.81 -32.62 -25.09
N ASP A 129 -41.30 -31.70 -25.90
CA ASP A 129 -42.59 -31.02 -25.74
C ASP A 129 -43.70 -31.91 -26.32
N VAL A 130 -44.66 -32.29 -25.49
CA VAL A 130 -45.92 -32.94 -25.91
C VAL A 130 -46.88 -31.83 -26.31
N GLY A 131 -47.04 -31.64 -27.61
CA GLY A 131 -47.87 -30.57 -28.16
C GLY A 131 -49.37 -30.74 -27.99
N THR A 132 -50.11 -29.62 -28.04
CA THR A 132 -51.38 -29.52 -28.78
C THR A 132 -51.67 -28.07 -29.19
N HIS A 133 -51.81 -27.88 -30.52
CA HIS A 133 -52.42 -26.82 -31.37
C HIS A 133 -53.13 -25.61 -30.70
N THR A 134 -53.06 -24.36 -31.21
CA THR A 134 -53.41 -23.92 -32.58
C THR A 134 -52.73 -22.61 -33.05
N SER A 135 -52.53 -22.58 -34.37
CA SER A 135 -52.18 -21.50 -35.32
C SER A 135 -52.48 -20.02 -34.99
N ASN A 136 -51.51 -19.13 -35.23
CA ASN A 136 -51.55 -18.27 -36.43
C ASN A 136 -50.20 -17.62 -36.79
N ALA A 137 -50.05 -17.35 -38.09
CA ALA A 137 -48.82 -17.15 -38.84
C ALA A 137 -48.13 -15.78 -38.71
N GLY A 138 -46.80 -15.78 -38.92
CA GLY A 138 -46.14 -14.82 -39.81
C GLY A 138 -45.06 -13.91 -39.21
N SER A 139 -43.81 -14.37 -39.14
CA SER A 139 -42.67 -13.78 -39.89
C SER A 139 -41.34 -14.42 -39.50
N ARG A 140 -40.62 -14.87 -40.53
CA ARG A 140 -39.21 -15.31 -40.52
C ARG A 140 -38.32 -14.11 -40.15
N ALA A 141 -37.53 -14.22 -39.09
CA ALA A 141 -36.13 -14.68 -39.08
C ALA A 141 -35.14 -13.53 -39.30
N ASP A 142 -34.46 -13.14 -38.22
CA ASP A 142 -33.02 -12.91 -38.24
C ASP A 142 -32.45 -13.52 -36.94
N ASP A 143 -31.98 -14.76 -37.11
CA ASP A 143 -31.25 -15.55 -36.14
C ASP A 143 -29.88 -14.90 -35.89
N ASN A 144 -29.81 -13.96 -34.95
CA ASN A 144 -28.57 -13.68 -34.24
C ASN A 144 -28.53 -14.55 -32.99
N SER A 145 -28.17 -15.82 -33.19
CA SER A 145 -27.69 -16.69 -32.13
C SER A 145 -26.34 -16.13 -31.65
N THR A 146 -26.40 -15.08 -30.82
CA THR A 146 -25.28 -14.72 -29.96
C THR A 146 -25.07 -15.91 -29.05
N MET A 147 -23.97 -16.64 -29.25
CA MET A 147 -23.39 -17.50 -28.23
C MET A 147 -23.39 -16.70 -26.92
N ILE A 148 -24.34 -17.00 -26.04
CA ILE A 148 -24.28 -16.56 -24.66
C ILE A 148 -23.13 -17.36 -24.09
N THR A 149 -21.92 -16.81 -24.17
CA THR A 149 -20.86 -17.23 -23.28
C THR A 149 -21.40 -16.91 -21.90
N ASN A 150 -21.87 -17.92 -21.17
CA ASN A 150 -22.19 -17.82 -19.75
C ASN A 150 -20.90 -17.51 -18.99
N LYS A 151 -20.38 -16.29 -19.14
CA LYS A 151 -19.41 -15.74 -18.21
C LYS A 151 -20.18 -15.63 -16.90
N ALA A 152 -19.84 -16.49 -15.95
CA ALA A 152 -20.34 -16.41 -14.59
C ALA A 152 -20.27 -14.94 -14.14
N GLY A 153 -21.40 -14.37 -13.71
CA GLY A 153 -21.44 -12.96 -13.34
C GLY A 153 -20.55 -12.68 -12.12
N PRO A 154 -20.20 -11.40 -11.85
CA PRO A 154 -19.31 -11.02 -10.75
C PRO A 154 -19.69 -11.60 -9.38
N LEU A 155 -20.98 -11.83 -9.14
CA LEU A 155 -21.50 -12.47 -7.92
C LEU A 155 -21.01 -13.92 -7.77
N ALA A 156 -21.04 -14.71 -8.84
CA ALA A 156 -20.59 -16.09 -8.82
C ALA A 156 -19.07 -16.19 -8.62
N ASP A 157 -18.33 -15.20 -9.11
CA ASP A 157 -16.88 -15.11 -8.90
C ASP A 157 -16.57 -14.78 -7.44
N TYR A 158 -17.24 -13.79 -6.82
CA TYR A 158 -17.08 -13.50 -5.39
C TYR A 158 -17.38 -14.72 -4.51
N LEU A 159 -18.48 -15.42 -4.79
CA LEU A 159 -18.88 -16.60 -4.03
C LEU A 159 -17.85 -17.72 -4.13
N LYS A 160 -17.34 -18.00 -5.34
CA LYS A 160 -16.26 -18.99 -5.54
C LYS A 160 -14.99 -18.60 -4.80
N ILE A 161 -14.61 -17.33 -4.85
CA ILE A 161 -13.37 -16.85 -4.25
C ILE A 161 -13.45 -16.90 -2.71
N ILE A 162 -14.56 -16.46 -2.13
CA ILE A 162 -14.78 -16.48 -0.66
C ILE A 162 -14.85 -17.91 -0.13
N LEU A 163 -15.57 -18.82 -0.79
CA LEU A 163 -15.69 -20.21 -0.34
C LEU A 163 -14.37 -20.99 -0.41
N ASN A 164 -13.52 -20.67 -1.38
CA ASN A 164 -12.21 -21.32 -1.55
C ASN A 164 -11.08 -20.67 -0.75
N TYR A 165 -11.39 -19.66 0.07
CA TYR A 165 -10.38 -18.98 0.87
C TYR A 165 -9.72 -19.93 1.89
N ARG A 166 -8.41 -19.73 2.06
CA ARG A 166 -7.55 -20.44 3.02
C ARG A 166 -6.61 -19.42 3.65
N SER A 167 -6.61 -19.33 4.98
CA SER A 167 -5.70 -18.43 5.71
C SER A 167 -4.23 -18.82 5.59
N ALA A 168 -3.93 -20.12 5.46
CA ALA A 168 -2.58 -20.64 5.26
C ALA A 168 -2.55 -21.84 4.31
N ARG A 169 -1.43 -22.05 3.63
CA ARG A 169 -1.27 -23.15 2.64
C ARG A 169 -1.50 -24.53 3.24
N ASP A 170 -1.13 -24.70 4.51
CA ASP A 170 -1.22 -25.97 5.24
C ASP A 170 -2.51 -26.11 6.06
N ARG A 171 -3.41 -25.12 6.00
CA ARG A 171 -4.70 -25.16 6.70
C ARG A 171 -5.84 -25.60 5.78
N PRO A 172 -6.88 -26.24 6.35
CA PRO A 172 -8.10 -26.55 5.60
C PRO A 172 -8.78 -25.24 5.12
N ALA A 173 -9.80 -25.37 4.25
CA ALA A 173 -10.61 -24.23 3.86
C ALA A 173 -11.21 -23.55 5.10
N SER A 174 -11.33 -22.22 5.07
CA SER A 174 -11.78 -21.46 6.24
C SER A 174 -13.14 -21.93 6.75
N PHE A 175 -14.04 -22.33 5.86
CA PHE A 175 -15.34 -22.90 6.23
C PHE A 175 -15.23 -24.28 6.89
N ASP A 176 -14.31 -25.14 6.46
CA ASP A 176 -14.06 -26.45 7.10
C ASP A 176 -13.40 -26.29 8.48
N TYR A 177 -12.57 -25.27 8.65
CA TYR A 177 -12.03 -24.93 9.96
C TYR A 177 -13.14 -24.44 10.90
N LEU A 178 -13.94 -23.47 10.42
CA LEU A 178 -15.02 -22.84 11.19
C LEU A 178 -16.19 -23.80 11.50
N SER A 179 -16.34 -24.92 10.79
CA SER A 179 -17.39 -25.90 11.07
C SER A 179 -17.19 -26.63 12.40
N ASN A 180 -15.96 -26.63 12.94
CA ASN A 180 -15.66 -27.26 14.22
C ASN A 180 -16.04 -26.41 15.44
N PHE A 181 -16.52 -25.19 15.21
CA PHE A 181 -16.83 -24.23 16.27
C PHE A 181 -18.32 -23.90 16.26
N ALA A 182 -18.90 -23.81 17.46
CA ALA A 182 -20.26 -23.37 17.70
C ALA A 182 -20.26 -22.43 18.91
N LEU A 183 -21.11 -21.41 18.86
CA LEU A 183 -21.32 -20.49 19.99
C LEU A 183 -22.06 -21.24 21.11
N ALA A 184 -21.74 -20.94 22.38
CA ALA A 184 -22.39 -21.55 23.52
C ALA A 184 -23.88 -21.23 23.56
N SER A 185 -24.26 -20.03 23.11
CA SER A 185 -25.67 -19.63 22.96
C SER A 185 -26.43 -20.43 21.90
N LYS A 186 -25.74 -20.95 20.89
CA LYS A 186 -26.31 -21.68 19.74
C LYS A 186 -25.50 -22.93 19.40
N SER A 187 -25.40 -23.84 20.36
CA SER A 187 -24.56 -25.05 20.24
C SER A 187 -24.97 -26.00 19.10
N SER A 188 -26.20 -25.91 18.60
CA SER A 188 -26.72 -26.73 17.50
C SER A 188 -26.25 -26.28 16.12
N GLU A 189 -25.78 -25.03 15.97
CA GLU A 189 -25.41 -24.44 14.69
C GLU A 189 -23.92 -24.08 14.69
N SER A 190 -23.19 -24.62 13.71
CA SER A 190 -21.78 -24.26 13.55
C SER A 190 -21.61 -22.84 13.01
N ILE A 191 -20.47 -22.22 13.27
CA ILE A 191 -20.14 -20.91 12.70
C ILE A 191 -20.15 -20.96 11.17
N ALA A 192 -19.62 -22.05 10.58
CA ALA A 192 -19.61 -22.23 9.13
C ALA A 192 -21.02 -22.31 8.52
N SER A 193 -21.94 -23.05 9.14
CA SER A 193 -23.33 -23.16 8.65
C SER A 193 -24.04 -21.81 8.64
N ARG A 194 -23.81 -21.00 9.69
CA ARG A 194 -24.36 -19.64 9.77
C ARG A 194 -23.83 -18.75 8.65
N LEU A 195 -22.52 -18.76 8.44
CA LEU A 195 -21.88 -17.96 7.38
C LEU A 195 -22.30 -18.41 5.97
N LEU A 196 -22.48 -19.72 5.75
CA LEU A 196 -23.00 -20.27 4.49
C LEU A 196 -24.45 -19.84 4.24
N GLN A 197 -25.29 -19.84 5.28
CA GLN A 197 -26.65 -19.35 5.18
C GLN A 197 -26.66 -17.85 4.82
N CYS A 198 -25.79 -17.05 5.43
CA CYS A 198 -25.62 -15.64 5.07
C CYS A 198 -25.21 -15.46 3.60
N LEU A 199 -24.26 -16.25 3.09
CA LEU A 199 -23.85 -16.20 1.68
C LEU A 199 -24.99 -16.57 0.72
N ALA A 200 -25.81 -17.55 1.08
CA ALA A 200 -26.96 -17.95 0.27
C ALA A 200 -28.04 -16.85 0.20
N LEU A 201 -28.21 -16.06 1.26
CA LEU A 201 -29.23 -15.01 1.36
C LEU A 201 -28.76 -13.63 0.86
N ALA A 202 -27.46 -13.34 0.92
CA ALA A 202 -26.91 -12.02 0.61
C ALA A 202 -26.76 -11.72 -0.90
N GLY A 203 -26.87 -12.73 -1.76
CA GLY A 203 -26.71 -12.58 -3.20
C GLY A 203 -27.94 -11.94 -3.87
N SER A 204 -27.81 -10.72 -4.39
CA SER A 204 -28.81 -10.13 -5.30
C SER A 204 -28.18 -9.86 -6.68
N SER A 205 -28.85 -10.29 -7.75
CA SER A 205 -28.35 -10.13 -9.14
C SER A 205 -28.17 -8.66 -9.53
N GLN A 206 -28.95 -7.75 -8.92
CA GLN A 206 -28.92 -6.33 -9.24
C GLN A 206 -27.73 -5.56 -8.64
N ASN A 207 -27.12 -6.06 -7.55
CA ASN A 207 -25.95 -5.43 -6.95
C ASN A 207 -24.97 -6.48 -6.40
N PRO A 208 -23.98 -6.91 -7.20
CA PRO A 208 -23.04 -7.96 -6.80
C PRO A 208 -22.15 -7.56 -5.62
N LEU A 209 -21.99 -6.25 -5.34
CA LEU A 209 -21.22 -5.76 -4.20
C LEU A 209 -21.94 -5.92 -2.85
N ASN A 210 -23.26 -6.16 -2.86
CA ASN A 210 -23.99 -6.44 -1.61
C ASN A 210 -23.53 -7.77 -0.99
N LEU A 211 -23.18 -8.76 -1.80
CA LEU A 211 -22.70 -10.06 -1.29
C LEU A 211 -21.46 -9.91 -0.38
N PRO A 212 -20.32 -9.36 -0.85
CA PRO A 212 -19.14 -9.22 0.01
C PRO A 212 -19.35 -8.26 1.19
N VAL A 213 -20.15 -7.20 1.03
CA VAL A 213 -20.45 -6.26 2.13
C VAL A 213 -21.26 -6.94 3.23
N SER A 214 -22.38 -7.58 2.87
CA SER A 214 -23.22 -8.30 3.82
C SER A 214 -22.48 -9.48 4.44
N PHE A 215 -21.62 -10.16 3.67
CA PHE A 215 -20.76 -11.21 4.21
C PHE A 215 -19.80 -10.66 5.28
N CYS A 216 -19.04 -9.61 4.98
CA CYS A 216 -18.15 -8.97 5.96
C CYS A 216 -18.91 -8.54 7.22
N GLN A 217 -20.07 -7.90 7.09
CA GLN A 217 -20.88 -7.46 8.23
C GLN A 217 -21.30 -8.66 9.11
N ASN A 218 -21.73 -9.77 8.51
CA ASN A 218 -22.09 -10.97 9.26
C ASN A 218 -20.88 -11.62 9.95
N VAL A 219 -19.74 -11.70 9.27
CA VAL A 219 -18.49 -12.21 9.87
C VAL A 219 -18.06 -11.34 11.06
N ILE A 220 -18.15 -10.02 10.94
CA ILE A 220 -17.86 -9.07 12.02
C ILE A 220 -18.83 -9.28 13.20
N VAL A 221 -20.13 -9.44 12.95
CA VAL A 221 -21.11 -9.71 14.03
C VAL A 221 -20.77 -11.02 14.76
N VAL A 222 -20.47 -12.09 14.03
CA VAL A 222 -20.05 -13.37 14.62
C VAL A 222 -18.76 -13.22 15.43
N TRP A 223 -17.79 -12.44 14.94
CA TRP A 223 -16.58 -12.12 15.71
C TRP A 223 -16.92 -11.40 17.02
N GLY A 224 -17.82 -10.41 17.00
CA GLY A 224 -18.28 -9.74 18.22
C GLY A 224 -18.97 -10.68 19.22
N GLU A 225 -19.74 -11.66 18.73
CA GLU A 225 -20.35 -12.70 19.58
C GLU A 225 -19.31 -13.66 20.16
N CYS A 226 -18.31 -14.05 19.37
CA CYS A 226 -17.18 -14.89 19.81
C CYS A 226 -16.44 -14.25 21.00
N LEU A 227 -16.18 -12.94 20.94
CA LEU A 227 -15.57 -12.20 22.06
C LEU A 227 -16.45 -12.23 23.32
N LYS A 228 -17.75 -11.95 23.17
CA LYS A 228 -18.70 -11.93 24.30
C LYS A 228 -18.81 -13.28 25.00
N GLU A 229 -18.77 -14.37 24.23
CA GLU A 229 -18.89 -15.73 24.75
C GLU A 229 -17.53 -16.38 25.07
N SER A 230 -16.42 -15.63 24.98
CA SER A 230 -15.05 -16.13 25.21
C SER A 230 -14.64 -17.32 24.32
N CYS A 231 -15.23 -17.43 23.12
CA CYS A 231 -14.84 -18.37 22.08
C CYS A 231 -13.78 -17.69 21.20
N LEU A 232 -12.50 -17.80 21.57
CA LEU A 232 -11.44 -16.97 20.99
C LEU A 232 -10.78 -17.63 19.76
N GLU A 233 -10.78 -18.95 19.70
CA GLU A 233 -10.11 -19.76 18.69
C GLU A 233 -10.50 -19.43 17.22
N PRO A 234 -11.77 -19.09 16.91
CA PRO A 234 -12.17 -18.73 15.55
C PRO A 234 -11.73 -17.31 15.12
N ILE A 235 -11.39 -16.42 16.06
CA ILE A 235 -11.25 -14.98 15.79
C ILE A 235 -10.21 -14.71 14.72
N SER A 236 -9.06 -15.39 14.75
CA SER A 236 -8.02 -15.18 13.75
C SER A 236 -8.47 -15.53 12.33
N GLU A 237 -9.29 -16.57 12.17
CA GLU A 237 -9.83 -16.95 10.87
C GLU A 237 -10.90 -15.96 10.40
N LEU A 238 -11.75 -15.47 11.33
CA LEU A 238 -12.77 -14.46 11.02
C LEU A 238 -12.14 -13.13 10.57
N VAL A 239 -11.09 -12.66 11.27
CA VAL A 239 -10.34 -11.46 10.88
C VAL A 239 -9.71 -11.64 9.50
N SER A 240 -9.11 -12.81 9.24
CA SER A 240 -8.52 -13.14 7.94
C SER A 240 -9.55 -13.15 6.80
N LEU A 241 -10.74 -13.69 7.03
CA LEU A 241 -11.85 -13.68 6.08
C LEU A 241 -12.34 -12.25 5.76
N VAL A 242 -12.48 -11.39 6.77
CA VAL A 242 -12.86 -9.98 6.56
C VAL A 242 -11.77 -9.26 5.76
N LEU A 243 -10.51 -9.40 6.16
CA LEU A 243 -9.38 -8.79 5.46
C LEU A 243 -9.32 -9.22 4.00
N PHE A 244 -9.42 -10.51 3.74
CA PHE A 244 -9.44 -11.05 2.38
C PHE A 244 -10.61 -10.50 1.56
N THR A 245 -11.81 -10.51 2.12
CA THR A 245 -13.02 -10.05 1.41
C THR A 245 -12.94 -8.55 1.10
N VAL A 246 -12.43 -7.74 2.03
CA VAL A 246 -12.19 -6.30 1.81
C VAL A 246 -11.13 -6.07 0.73
N GLN A 247 -10.10 -6.91 0.65
CA GLN A 247 -9.07 -6.80 -0.39
C GLN A 247 -9.59 -7.08 -1.81
N LEU A 248 -10.72 -7.79 -1.96
CA LEU A 248 -11.33 -8.02 -3.27
C LEU A 248 -11.86 -6.73 -3.91
N ASN A 249 -12.34 -5.78 -3.10
CA ASN A 249 -12.73 -4.44 -3.55
C ASN A 249 -12.71 -3.44 -2.39
N THR A 250 -11.52 -2.98 -2.03
CA THR A 250 -11.29 -2.18 -0.81
C THR A 250 -12.05 -0.87 -0.82
N VAL A 251 -12.04 -0.15 -1.94
CA VAL A 251 -12.69 1.16 -2.08
C VAL A 251 -14.21 1.06 -1.93
N ALA A 252 -14.84 0.01 -2.47
CA ALA A 252 -16.29 -0.12 -2.42
C ALA A 252 -16.82 -0.77 -1.13
N ILE A 253 -16.03 -1.63 -0.48
CA ILE A 253 -16.44 -2.40 0.69
C ILE A 253 -16.12 -1.64 1.99
N ALA A 254 -14.92 -1.07 2.12
CA ALA A 254 -14.44 -0.49 3.38
C ALA A 254 -15.38 0.57 3.99
N PRO A 255 -15.89 1.58 3.23
CA PRO A 255 -16.83 2.58 3.76
C PRO A 255 -18.08 1.98 4.39
N LYS A 256 -18.59 0.87 3.82
CA LYS A 256 -19.85 0.24 4.21
C LYS A 256 -19.74 -0.65 5.44
N ILE A 257 -18.52 -1.03 5.82
CA ILE A 257 -18.27 -1.92 6.96
C ILE A 257 -17.58 -1.21 8.12
N ALA A 258 -16.97 -0.04 7.90
CA ALA A 258 -16.15 0.68 8.88
C ALA A 258 -16.87 0.85 10.23
N SER A 259 -18.12 1.32 10.21
CA SER A 259 -18.91 1.58 11.42
C SER A 259 -19.27 0.32 12.22
N THR A 260 -19.38 -0.82 11.53
CA THR A 260 -19.62 -2.12 12.19
C THR A 260 -18.31 -2.72 12.71
N LEU A 261 -17.23 -2.55 11.95
CA LEU A 261 -15.92 -3.12 12.24
C LEU A 261 -15.25 -2.45 13.43
N LEU A 262 -15.19 -1.11 13.44
CA LEU A 262 -14.44 -0.33 14.43
C LEU A 262 -14.72 -0.75 15.88
N PRO A 263 -15.97 -0.72 16.39
CA PRO A 263 -16.22 -1.06 17.79
C PRO A 263 -15.75 -2.47 18.16
N ILE A 264 -15.87 -3.45 17.26
CA ILE A 264 -15.48 -4.84 17.52
C ILE A 264 -13.96 -5.02 17.44
N ALA A 265 -13.32 -4.38 16.46
CA ALA A 265 -11.86 -4.39 16.31
C ALA A 265 -11.15 -3.70 17.48
N LEU A 266 -11.66 -2.54 17.91
CA LEU A 266 -11.13 -1.79 19.06
C LEU A 266 -11.27 -2.61 20.35
N ASN A 267 -12.47 -3.13 20.63
CA ASN A 267 -12.70 -3.96 21.82
C ASN A 267 -11.80 -5.21 21.84
N SER A 268 -11.66 -5.91 20.72
CA SER A 268 -10.75 -7.06 20.61
C SER A 268 -9.32 -6.68 20.95
N CYS A 269 -8.84 -5.57 20.39
CA CYS A 269 -7.50 -5.07 20.67
C CYS A 269 -7.36 -4.69 22.15
N TYR A 270 -8.35 -4.02 22.74
CA TYR A 270 -8.31 -3.56 24.13
C TYR A 270 -8.08 -4.70 25.14
N GLU A 271 -8.65 -5.88 24.92
CA GLU A 271 -8.45 -7.05 25.79
C GLU A 271 -6.97 -7.46 25.93
N VAL A 272 -6.17 -7.27 24.88
CA VAL A 272 -4.72 -7.58 24.88
C VAL A 272 -3.88 -6.33 25.19
N ALA A 273 -4.30 -5.19 24.63
CA ALA A 273 -3.62 -3.91 24.66
C ALA A 273 -3.47 -3.34 26.06
N ILE A 274 -4.59 -3.24 26.79
CA ILE A 274 -4.67 -2.52 28.05
C ILE A 274 -3.80 -3.21 29.12
N PRO A 275 -3.88 -4.54 29.30
CA PRO A 275 -3.00 -5.22 30.26
C PRO A 275 -1.52 -5.10 29.90
N ARG A 276 -1.17 -5.17 28.61
CA ARG A 276 0.21 -4.98 28.13
C ARG A 276 0.69 -3.54 28.39
N PHE A 277 -0.14 -2.54 28.09
CA PHE A 277 0.19 -1.13 28.31
C PHE A 277 0.40 -0.79 29.79
N ASN A 278 -0.43 -1.37 30.67
CA ASN A 278 -0.33 -1.18 32.12
C ASN A 278 0.74 -2.05 32.80
N HIS A 279 1.35 -2.98 32.07
CA HIS A 279 2.41 -3.81 32.61
C HIS A 279 3.63 -2.96 33.00
N ALA A 280 4.12 -3.13 34.22
CA ALA A 280 5.25 -2.35 34.75
C ALA A 280 6.63 -2.84 34.24
N GLY A 281 6.72 -4.11 33.85
CA GLY A 281 7.96 -4.73 33.36
C GLY A 281 8.24 -4.45 31.89
N LEU A 282 9.45 -4.83 31.46
CA LEU A 282 9.79 -4.94 30.05
C LEU A 282 9.19 -6.24 29.49
N GLY A 283 8.46 -6.13 28.38
CA GLY A 283 7.86 -7.26 27.68
C GLY A 283 6.41 -7.55 28.10
N ASP A 284 6.00 -8.79 27.83
CA ASP A 284 4.61 -9.21 27.92
C ASP A 284 4.18 -9.62 29.35
N PRO A 285 2.91 -9.36 29.74
CA PRO A 285 2.35 -9.85 30.98
C PRO A 285 2.51 -11.38 31.14
N ALA A 286 2.91 -11.81 32.35
CA ALA A 286 3.08 -13.23 32.65
C ALA A 286 1.76 -13.99 32.90
N ASP A 287 0.64 -13.27 33.08
CA ASP A 287 -0.66 -13.83 33.41
C ASP A 287 -1.15 -14.82 32.33
N ALA A 288 -1.56 -16.01 32.76
CA ALA A 288 -2.07 -17.06 31.88
C ALA A 288 -3.37 -16.64 31.19
N SER A 289 -4.19 -15.82 31.85
CA SER A 289 -5.41 -15.28 31.26
C SER A 289 -5.07 -14.40 30.06
N TRP A 290 -4.14 -13.45 30.24
CA TRP A 290 -3.68 -12.56 29.19
C TRP A 290 -3.02 -13.32 28.03
N LYS A 291 -2.17 -14.33 28.31
CA LYS A 291 -1.56 -15.17 27.27
C LYS A 291 -2.61 -15.85 26.39
N LYS A 292 -3.68 -16.38 27.00
CA LYS A 292 -4.80 -16.97 26.24
C LYS A 292 -5.41 -15.97 25.27
N PHE A 293 -5.63 -14.72 25.70
CA PHE A 293 -6.15 -13.67 24.81
C PHE A 293 -5.14 -13.29 23.72
N ASN A 294 -3.87 -13.09 24.07
CA ASN A 294 -2.81 -12.72 23.13
C ASN A 294 -2.56 -13.80 22.05
N ASP A 295 -2.70 -15.09 22.39
CA ASP A 295 -2.49 -16.20 21.46
C ASP A 295 -3.61 -16.31 20.41
N HIS A 296 -4.83 -15.87 20.73
CA HIS A 296 -6.02 -16.06 19.89
C HIS A 296 -6.53 -14.78 19.23
N ILE A 297 -6.23 -13.60 19.79
CA ILE A 297 -6.61 -12.30 19.22
C ILE A 297 -5.41 -11.74 18.45
N PRO A 298 -5.44 -11.75 17.10
CA PRO A 298 -4.32 -11.28 16.30
C PRO A 298 -4.33 -9.76 16.15
N CYS A 299 -3.89 -9.03 17.18
CA CYS A 299 -3.86 -7.55 17.19
C CYS A 299 -3.20 -6.97 15.93
N THR A 300 -2.08 -7.53 15.47
CA THR A 300 -1.38 -7.08 14.26
C THR A 300 -2.23 -7.22 12.99
N GLN A 301 -2.99 -8.32 12.86
CA GLN A 301 -3.88 -8.53 11.71
C GLN A 301 -5.09 -7.61 11.78
N ILE A 302 -5.65 -7.40 12.98
CA ILE A 302 -6.75 -6.47 13.20
C ILE A 302 -6.32 -5.04 12.85
N MET A 303 -5.12 -4.64 13.27
CA MET A 303 -4.52 -3.34 12.93
C MET A 303 -4.28 -3.20 11.43
N SER A 304 -3.80 -4.26 10.77
CA SER A 304 -3.64 -4.28 9.30
C SER A 304 -4.98 -4.13 8.59
N LEU A 305 -6.04 -4.77 9.10
CA LEU A 305 -7.40 -4.62 8.60
C LEU A 305 -7.92 -3.19 8.78
N LEU A 306 -7.72 -2.58 9.95
CA LEU A 306 -8.08 -1.18 10.18
C LEU A 306 -7.35 -0.24 9.22
N TYR A 307 -6.07 -0.49 8.94
CA TYR A 307 -5.31 0.28 7.95
C TYR A 307 -5.87 0.15 6.54
N VAL A 308 -6.16 -1.07 6.08
CA VAL A 308 -6.77 -1.31 4.76
C VAL A 308 -8.15 -0.64 4.65
N VAL A 309 -8.95 -0.70 5.71
CA VAL A 309 -10.25 -0.02 5.75
C VAL A 309 -10.09 1.50 5.73
N ALA A 310 -9.15 2.06 6.48
CA ALA A 310 -8.85 3.50 6.44
C ALA A 310 -8.43 3.95 5.02
N LEU A 311 -7.56 3.19 4.34
CA LEU A 311 -7.18 3.46 2.95
C LEU A 311 -8.39 3.38 1.99
N GLY A 312 -9.25 2.38 2.14
CA GLY A 312 -10.47 2.26 1.35
C GLY A 312 -11.43 3.43 1.56
N CYS A 313 -11.59 3.89 2.81
CA CYS A 313 -12.37 5.07 3.15
C CYS A 313 -11.76 6.37 2.60
N ALA A 314 -10.43 6.48 2.56
CA ALA A 314 -9.71 7.64 2.03
C ALA A 314 -9.78 7.75 0.49
N THR A 315 -9.88 6.61 -0.19
CA THR A 315 -9.93 6.52 -1.65
C THR A 315 -11.35 6.50 -2.22
N SER A 316 -12.36 6.25 -1.38
CA SER A 316 -13.76 6.24 -1.79
C SER A 316 -14.26 7.65 -2.10
N GLU A 317 -15.02 7.77 -3.19
CA GLU A 317 -15.76 8.99 -3.50
C GLU A 317 -16.77 9.32 -2.39
N GLN A 318 -16.94 10.62 -2.12
CA GLN A 318 -17.98 11.10 -1.22
C GLN A 318 -19.34 10.70 -1.80
N SER A 319 -20.00 9.73 -1.17
CA SER A 319 -21.39 9.43 -1.50
C SER A 319 -22.21 10.69 -1.24
N SER A 320 -22.96 11.12 -2.26
CA SER A 320 -23.67 12.40 -2.36
C SER A 320 -24.78 12.65 -1.32
N GLY A 321 -24.82 11.91 -0.21
CA GLY A 321 -25.81 12.01 0.86
C GLY A 321 -25.27 12.17 2.28
N GLY A 322 -23.95 12.04 2.51
CA GLY A 322 -23.32 12.25 3.81
C GLY A 322 -22.72 13.66 3.95
N ALA A 323 -22.88 14.30 5.11
CA ALA A 323 -22.27 15.61 5.40
C ALA A 323 -20.73 15.53 5.52
N ALA A 324 -20.18 14.34 5.72
CA ALA A 324 -18.75 14.06 5.84
C ALA A 324 -18.36 12.86 4.96
N GLY A 325 -17.13 12.83 4.45
CA GLY A 325 -16.63 11.70 3.65
C GLY A 325 -16.36 10.45 4.51
N PRO A 326 -16.30 9.23 3.92
CA PRO A 326 -16.12 7.99 4.68
C PRO A 326 -14.88 7.96 5.58
N ILE A 327 -13.77 8.54 5.14
CA ILE A 327 -12.56 8.65 5.95
C ILE A 327 -12.75 9.55 7.18
N VAL A 328 -13.59 10.58 7.06
CA VAL A 328 -13.90 11.48 8.16
C VAL A 328 -14.73 10.74 9.22
N GLU A 329 -15.70 9.94 8.80
CA GLU A 329 -16.51 9.11 9.71
C GLU A 329 -15.63 8.10 10.45
N PHE A 330 -14.72 7.42 9.72
CA PHE A 330 -13.73 6.51 10.31
C PHE A 330 -12.92 7.16 11.44
N TRP A 331 -12.35 8.35 11.20
CA TRP A 331 -11.57 9.09 12.19
C TRP A 331 -12.40 9.77 13.29
N THR A 332 -13.71 9.88 13.10
CA THR A 332 -14.63 10.37 14.13
C THR A 332 -15.00 9.25 15.10
N GLU A 333 -15.13 8.02 14.62
CA GLU A 333 -15.41 6.86 15.46
C GLU A 333 -14.16 6.31 16.16
N LEU A 334 -12.98 6.43 15.53
CA LEU A 334 -11.72 6.02 16.13
C LEU A 334 -11.40 6.91 17.35
N GLN A 335 -11.01 6.30 18.47
CA GLN A 335 -10.73 7.03 19.71
C GLN A 335 -9.27 7.50 19.79
N LEU A 336 -9.04 8.70 20.34
CA LEU A 336 -7.69 9.22 20.57
C LEU A 336 -6.86 8.27 21.46
N GLN A 337 -7.44 7.79 22.56
CA GLN A 337 -6.74 6.91 23.51
C GLN A 337 -6.25 5.62 22.86
N PHE A 338 -7.02 5.06 21.93
CA PHE A 338 -6.63 3.89 21.16
C PHE A 338 -5.34 4.15 20.37
N MET A 339 -5.30 5.28 19.66
CA MET A 339 -4.12 5.65 18.88
C MET A 339 -2.91 5.93 19.77
N LEU A 340 -3.06 6.64 20.88
CA LEU A 340 -1.96 6.93 21.79
C LEU A 340 -1.36 5.67 22.42
N MET A 341 -2.20 4.68 22.71
CA MET A 341 -1.77 3.38 23.21
C MET A 341 -0.90 2.68 22.17
N TRP A 342 -1.30 2.65 20.90
CA TRP A 342 -0.56 2.02 19.80
C TRP A 342 0.71 2.76 19.35
N LEU A 343 0.87 4.01 19.76
CA LEU A 343 2.12 4.76 19.63
C LEU A 343 3.10 4.51 20.79
N ASN A 344 2.79 3.59 21.70
CA ASN A 344 3.69 3.26 22.81
C ASN A 344 4.64 2.10 22.45
N GLN A 345 5.93 2.27 22.77
CA GLN A 345 6.97 1.25 22.56
C GLN A 345 6.80 -0.03 23.40
N LYS A 346 5.80 -0.12 24.29
CA LYS A 346 5.38 -1.36 24.96
C LYS A 346 4.72 -2.36 24.02
N HIS A 347 4.22 -1.92 22.87
CA HIS A 347 3.63 -2.80 21.87
C HIS A 347 4.69 -3.33 20.90
N PRO A 348 4.47 -4.49 20.28
CA PRO A 348 5.36 -5.02 19.25
C PRO A 348 5.66 -3.99 18.16
N VAL A 349 6.88 -3.99 17.63
CA VAL A 349 7.32 -3.01 16.62
C VAL A 349 6.41 -3.00 15.39
N ALA A 350 5.90 -4.17 14.99
CA ALA A 350 4.97 -4.30 13.88
C ALA A 350 3.66 -3.54 14.12
N ASP A 351 3.10 -3.62 15.34
CA ASP A 351 1.86 -2.93 15.72
C ASP A 351 2.07 -1.42 15.76
N PHE A 352 3.20 -0.98 16.32
CA PHE A 352 3.62 0.43 16.33
C PHE A 352 3.73 0.99 14.89
N CYS A 353 4.40 0.25 14.01
CA CYS A 353 4.55 0.64 12.60
C CYS A 353 3.20 0.73 11.87
N ILE A 354 2.27 -0.18 12.14
CA ILE A 354 0.92 -0.09 11.55
C ILE A 354 0.17 1.12 12.13
N GLY A 355 0.31 1.41 13.43
CA GLY A 355 -0.24 2.62 14.06
C GLY A 355 0.20 3.90 13.35
N LEU A 356 1.50 4.04 13.06
CA LEU A 356 2.04 5.15 12.27
C LEU A 356 1.43 5.24 10.86
N ARG A 357 1.28 4.09 10.18
CA ARG A 357 0.68 4.04 8.83
C ARG A 357 -0.80 4.41 8.84
N ILE A 358 -1.55 4.01 9.86
CA ILE A 358 -2.94 4.44 10.04
C ILE A 358 -2.98 5.96 10.17
N LEU A 359 -2.14 6.58 11.02
CA LEU A 359 -2.09 8.04 11.18
C LEU A 359 -1.81 8.81 9.89
N CYS A 360 -1.04 8.26 8.95
CA CYS A 360 -0.85 8.88 7.64
C CYS A 360 -2.18 9.09 6.86
N THR A 361 -3.25 8.36 7.21
CA THR A 361 -4.59 8.54 6.61
C THR A 361 -5.46 9.57 7.34
N SER A 362 -4.93 10.21 8.39
CA SER A 362 -5.66 11.13 9.28
C SER A 362 -5.40 12.62 9.02
N VAL A 363 -4.76 12.95 7.91
CA VAL A 363 -4.32 14.31 7.62
C VAL A 363 -5.42 15.07 6.88
N PHE A 364 -6.12 15.94 7.60
CA PHE A 364 -7.19 16.79 7.08
C PHE A 364 -6.75 18.27 7.03
N PRO A 365 -7.46 19.13 6.29
CA PRO A 365 -7.11 20.56 6.20
C PRO A 365 -7.08 21.31 7.55
N SER A 366 -7.82 20.84 8.55
CA SER A 366 -7.99 21.52 9.85
C SER A 366 -7.81 20.60 11.06
N ASN A 367 -7.34 19.36 10.87
CA ASN A 367 -7.22 18.38 11.94
C ASN A 367 -6.21 17.29 11.56
N ILE A 368 -5.49 16.76 12.55
CA ILE A 368 -4.67 15.55 12.42
C ILE A 368 -5.14 14.54 13.46
N GLY A 369 -5.30 13.28 13.05
CA GLY A 369 -5.68 12.19 13.95
C GLY A 369 -7.17 12.13 14.26
N PRO A 370 -7.55 11.41 15.33
CA PRO A 370 -8.93 11.24 15.77
C PRO A 370 -9.63 12.55 16.14
N ARG A 371 -10.94 12.64 15.87
CA ARG A 371 -11.75 13.81 16.29
C ARG A 371 -12.32 13.58 17.68
N ASP A 372 -11.62 14.10 18.68
CA ASP A 372 -12.06 14.04 20.06
C ASP A 372 -13.04 15.19 20.37
N PRO A 373 -14.29 14.93 20.81
CA PRO A 373 -15.23 16.00 21.15
C PRO A 373 -14.82 16.80 22.40
N GLN A 374 -13.87 16.31 23.20
CA GLN A 374 -13.44 16.94 24.45
C GLN A 374 -12.24 17.87 24.29
N LYS A 375 -11.49 17.77 23.19
CA LYS A 375 -10.22 18.48 22.98
C LYS A 375 -10.25 19.28 21.68
N SER A 376 -9.49 20.38 21.65
CA SER A 376 -9.32 21.12 20.41
C SER A 376 -8.50 20.31 19.38
N PRO A 377 -8.71 20.50 18.08
CA PRO A 377 -7.88 19.89 17.03
C PRO A 377 -6.38 20.14 17.23
N GLU A 378 -6.03 21.33 17.72
CA GLU A 378 -4.65 21.74 18.03
C GLU A 378 -4.07 20.91 19.19
N GLU A 379 -4.82 20.74 20.29
CA GLU A 379 -4.40 19.90 21.42
C GLU A 379 -4.19 18.44 20.99
N VAL A 380 -5.11 17.90 20.19
CA VAL A 380 -4.99 16.53 19.67
C VAL A 380 -3.74 16.38 18.80
N ALA A 381 -3.53 17.31 17.87
CA ALA A 381 -2.35 17.30 17.01
C ALA A 381 -1.05 17.40 17.81
N HIS A 382 -0.99 18.29 18.81
CA HIS A 382 0.18 18.44 19.68
C HIS A 382 0.51 17.14 20.41
N ILE A 383 -0.49 16.48 21.02
CA ILE A 383 -0.29 15.20 21.73
C ILE A 383 0.20 14.11 20.75
N ILE A 384 -0.38 14.02 19.56
CA ILE A 384 0.02 13.02 18.55
C ILE A 384 1.45 13.27 18.08
N ILE A 385 1.79 14.52 17.74
CA ILE A 385 3.13 14.90 17.27
C ILE A 385 4.19 14.63 18.34
N GLU A 386 3.90 14.96 19.61
CA GLU A 386 4.78 14.65 20.73
C GLU A 386 5.02 13.14 20.81
N ARG A 387 3.97 12.32 20.71
CA ARG A 387 4.09 10.85 20.82
C ARG A 387 4.79 10.21 19.64
N VAL A 388 4.46 10.64 18.41
CA VAL A 388 5.08 10.14 17.18
C VAL A 388 6.57 10.44 17.15
N SER A 389 7.00 11.61 17.62
CA SER A 389 8.42 12.02 17.56
C SER A 389 9.31 11.41 18.66
N LEU A 390 8.76 10.78 19.70
CA LEU A 390 9.56 10.19 20.81
C LEU A 390 10.62 9.19 20.34
N PRO A 391 10.32 8.20 19.46
CA PRO A 391 11.29 7.18 19.05
C PRO A 391 12.47 7.70 18.21
N LEU A 392 12.44 8.98 17.79
CA LEU A 392 13.58 9.61 17.11
C LEU A 392 14.79 9.72 18.06
N VAL A 393 14.56 9.89 19.36
CA VAL A 393 15.63 10.11 20.36
C VAL A 393 15.59 9.08 21.49
N GLU A 394 14.44 8.49 21.80
CA GLU A 394 14.36 7.47 22.83
C GLU A 394 15.15 6.21 22.47
N GLY A 395 15.71 5.57 23.50
CA GLY A 395 16.46 4.32 23.37
C GLY A 395 15.55 3.15 22.97
N ASP A 396 16.17 2.14 22.38
CA ASP A 396 15.46 0.97 21.86
C ASP A 396 14.89 0.08 22.97
N ARG A 397 13.56 0.11 23.14
CA ARG A 397 12.85 -0.82 24.03
C ARG A 397 12.54 -2.17 23.37
N TRP A 398 12.59 -2.24 22.05
CA TRP A 398 12.30 -3.44 21.28
C TRP A 398 13.51 -4.37 21.14
N GLN A 399 14.72 -3.91 21.47
CA GLN A 399 15.96 -4.68 21.39
C GLN A 399 16.25 -5.16 19.96
N LEU A 400 15.98 -4.29 19.00
CA LEU A 400 16.17 -4.51 17.57
C LEU A 400 17.64 -4.38 17.18
N ALA A 401 17.95 -4.89 15.99
CA ALA A 401 19.17 -4.51 15.32
C ALA A 401 19.12 -3.03 14.93
N GLN A 402 20.29 -2.39 14.87
CA GLN A 402 20.42 -0.97 14.53
C GLN A 402 19.79 -0.61 13.17
N GLU A 403 19.92 -1.47 12.17
CA GLU A 403 19.29 -1.31 10.85
C GLU A 403 17.76 -1.27 10.94
N GLU A 404 17.16 -2.18 11.71
CA GLU A 404 15.69 -2.25 11.90
C GLU A 404 15.18 -1.02 12.66
N LEU A 405 15.96 -0.53 13.62
CA LEU A 405 15.65 0.70 14.34
C LEU A 405 15.68 1.93 13.43
N TYR A 406 16.61 2.00 12.47
CA TYR A 406 16.61 3.05 11.45
C TYR A 406 15.37 3.00 10.57
N GLU A 407 14.89 1.82 10.16
CA GLU A 407 13.63 1.68 9.41
C GLU A 407 12.43 2.21 10.19
N VAL A 408 12.36 1.95 11.50
CA VAL A 408 11.31 2.51 12.37
C VAL A 408 11.39 4.03 12.41
N ARG A 409 12.59 4.60 12.57
CA ARG A 409 12.79 6.06 12.60
C ARG A 409 12.46 6.71 11.26
N ILE A 410 12.80 6.08 10.13
CA ILE A 410 12.38 6.54 8.79
C ILE A 410 10.85 6.56 8.70
N LEU A 411 10.17 5.54 9.23
CA LEU A 411 8.71 5.52 9.23
C LEU A 411 8.12 6.66 10.07
N VAL A 412 8.71 6.96 11.23
CA VAL A 412 8.33 8.12 12.05
C VAL A 412 8.51 9.44 11.26
N LEU A 413 9.66 9.63 10.63
CA LEU A 413 9.94 10.83 9.81
C LEU A 413 8.94 10.96 8.67
N ARG A 414 8.59 9.86 7.98
CA ARG A 414 7.56 9.84 6.94
C ARG A 414 6.19 10.22 7.47
N THR A 415 5.82 9.77 8.67
CA THR A 415 4.55 10.17 9.30
C THR A 415 4.54 11.67 9.61
N LEU A 416 5.63 12.22 10.17
CA LEU A 416 5.74 13.67 10.42
C LEU A 416 5.74 14.49 9.12
N ALA A 417 6.44 14.03 8.08
CA ALA A 417 6.39 14.64 6.76
C ALA A 417 4.99 14.60 6.15
N THR A 418 4.23 13.52 6.38
CA THR A 418 2.82 13.43 5.97
C THR A 418 1.97 14.47 6.70
N PHE A 419 2.24 14.78 7.97
CA PHE A 419 1.55 15.86 8.68
C PHE A 419 1.89 17.24 8.09
N ALA A 420 3.13 17.44 7.66
CA ALA A 420 3.58 18.69 7.06
C ALA A 420 2.92 19.00 5.70
N THR A 421 2.23 18.06 5.06
CA THR A 421 1.59 18.29 3.75
C THR A 421 0.38 19.22 3.83
N THR A 422 -0.22 19.42 5.02
CA THR A 422 -1.30 20.38 5.22
C THR A 422 -0.82 21.60 6.00
N LEU A 423 -1.42 22.76 5.73
CA LEU A 423 -1.10 24.00 6.43
C LEU A 423 -1.29 23.88 7.95
N PHE A 424 -2.38 23.22 8.37
CA PHE A 424 -2.64 22.96 9.78
C PHE A 424 -1.53 22.12 10.41
N GLY A 425 -1.15 21.00 9.79
CA GLY A 425 -0.12 20.12 10.31
C GLY A 425 1.27 20.74 10.33
N TYR A 426 1.64 21.44 9.26
CA TYR A 426 2.85 22.24 9.20
C TYR A 426 2.94 23.22 10.38
N ARG A 427 1.87 24.00 10.62
CA ARG A 427 1.83 24.94 11.74
C ARG A 427 2.01 24.25 13.09
N GLN A 428 1.36 23.11 13.30
CA GLN A 428 1.49 22.34 14.55
C GLN A 428 2.90 21.77 14.76
N LEU A 429 3.61 21.41 13.68
CA LEU A 429 5.01 20.98 13.75
C LEU A 429 5.94 22.14 14.13
N VAL A 430 5.74 23.33 13.55
CA VAL A 430 6.52 24.54 13.87
C VAL A 430 6.25 25.04 15.29
N GLU A 431 5.01 24.95 15.76
CA GLU A 431 4.62 25.33 17.13
C GLU A 431 5.03 24.29 18.18
N SER A 432 5.52 23.10 17.79
CA SER A 432 5.90 22.05 18.71
C SER A 432 7.28 22.27 19.32
N ASP A 433 7.36 22.26 20.65
CA ASP A 433 8.63 22.38 21.40
C ASP A 433 9.53 21.13 21.27
N TRP A 434 9.01 20.03 20.72
CA TRP A 434 9.68 18.72 20.76
C TRP A 434 10.31 18.30 19.44
N VAL A 435 9.66 18.63 18.32
CA VAL A 435 10.00 18.05 17.01
C VAL A 435 11.38 18.50 16.55
N VAL A 436 11.61 19.81 16.49
CA VAL A 436 12.88 20.36 15.99
C VAL A 436 14.08 19.91 16.83
N PRO A 437 14.06 20.01 18.18
CA PRO A 437 15.16 19.49 18.99
C PRO A 437 15.42 17.99 18.80
N ARG A 438 14.36 17.18 18.62
CA ARG A 438 14.49 15.74 18.40
C ARG A 438 15.08 15.40 17.02
N LEU A 439 14.70 16.14 15.98
CA LEU A 439 15.29 16.01 14.64
C LEU A 439 16.77 16.36 14.64
N VAL A 440 17.16 17.43 15.33
CA VAL A 440 18.57 17.84 15.46
C VAL A 440 19.40 16.80 16.20
N ALA A 441 18.87 16.26 17.31
CA ALA A 441 19.53 15.20 18.07
C ALA A 441 19.69 13.90 17.23
N LEU A 442 18.66 13.53 16.47
CA LEU A 442 18.71 12.41 15.55
C LEU A 442 19.75 12.64 14.45
N LEU A 443 19.79 13.83 13.85
CA LEU A 443 20.75 14.18 12.80
C LEU A 443 22.19 14.05 13.29
N ALA A 444 22.49 14.65 14.45
CA ALA A 444 23.82 14.61 15.04
C ALA A 444 24.29 13.19 15.33
N SER A 445 23.43 12.36 15.93
CA SER A 445 23.76 10.95 16.20
C SER A 445 23.92 10.13 14.91
N SER A 446 23.08 10.37 13.91
CA SER A 446 23.15 9.65 12.63
C SER A 446 24.41 9.98 11.83
N ILE A 447 24.91 11.23 11.91
CA ILE A 447 26.17 11.62 11.29
C ILE A 447 27.36 11.01 12.03
N ASP A 448 27.36 11.02 13.36
CA ASP A 448 28.42 10.36 14.13
C ASP A 448 28.50 8.86 13.77
N ASP A 449 27.34 8.19 13.60
CA ASP A 449 27.28 6.80 13.12
C ASP A 449 27.81 6.65 11.67
N LEU A 450 27.51 7.59 10.78
CA LEU A 450 27.93 7.57 9.37
C LEU A 450 29.46 7.66 9.24
N TYR A 451 30.10 8.51 10.05
CA TYR A 451 31.55 8.68 10.09
C TYR A 451 32.27 7.60 10.91
N ALA A 452 31.59 6.96 11.88
CA ALA A 452 32.13 5.81 12.60
C ALA A 452 32.11 4.53 11.74
N GLY A 453 31.16 4.42 10.81
CA GLY A 453 31.06 3.32 9.86
C GLY A 453 32.08 3.41 8.72
N THR A 454 32.55 2.26 8.23
CA THR A 454 33.33 2.17 6.99
C THR A 454 32.40 2.26 5.76
N MET A 455 31.50 3.25 5.72
CA MET A 455 30.54 3.42 4.62
C MET A 455 31.08 4.36 3.54
N ARG A 456 30.92 3.96 2.28
CA ARG A 456 31.00 4.83 1.10
C ARG A 456 29.58 5.06 0.60
N TYR A 457 29.27 6.23 0.06
CA TYR A 457 27.98 6.51 -0.56
C TYR A 457 27.67 5.49 -1.65
N VAL A 458 26.48 4.90 -1.58
CA VAL A 458 25.95 4.00 -2.59
C VAL A 458 24.73 4.68 -3.16
N SER A 459 24.78 5.02 -4.45
CA SER A 459 23.65 5.61 -5.14
C SER A 459 22.42 4.68 -5.05
N PRO A 460 21.22 5.17 -4.73
CA PRO A 460 20.01 4.36 -4.63
C PRO A 460 19.61 3.68 -5.97
N ALA A 461 20.25 4.04 -7.09
CA ALA A 461 20.05 3.44 -8.41
C ALA A 461 20.81 2.11 -8.63
N SER A 462 21.81 1.77 -7.82
CA SER A 462 22.53 0.49 -7.95
C SER A 462 21.76 -0.65 -7.26
N ARG A 463 21.05 -1.46 -8.05
CA ARG A 463 20.17 -2.54 -7.58
C ARG A 463 20.83 -3.66 -6.77
N ASP A 464 22.17 -3.74 -6.74
CA ASP A 464 22.90 -4.86 -6.16
C ASP A 464 23.39 -4.66 -4.72
N ASP A 465 23.26 -3.46 -4.12
CA ASP A 465 23.83 -3.19 -2.78
C ASP A 465 22.86 -2.44 -1.86
N ARG A 466 21.73 -3.09 -1.51
CA ARG A 466 20.66 -2.54 -0.64
C ARG A 466 21.09 -2.19 0.80
N ARG A 467 22.37 -2.37 1.15
CA ARG A 467 22.92 -2.17 2.49
C ARG A 467 23.70 -0.86 2.64
N GLY A 468 23.95 -0.14 1.55
CA GLY A 468 24.50 1.22 1.57
C GLY A 468 23.41 2.28 1.36
N SER A 469 22.84 2.89 2.38
CA SER A 469 22.61 2.39 3.73
C SER A 469 21.31 3.00 4.27
N THR A 470 20.49 2.24 5.00
CA THR A 470 19.27 2.77 5.65
C THR A 470 19.58 4.03 6.48
N LEU A 471 20.80 4.17 6.98
CA LEU A 471 21.31 5.37 7.65
C LEU A 471 21.38 6.60 6.74
N GLN A 472 21.82 6.48 5.48
CA GLN A 472 21.79 7.58 4.51
C GLN A 472 20.35 8.05 4.24
N ILE A 473 19.44 7.10 4.02
CA ILE A 473 18.01 7.40 3.83
C ILE A 473 17.45 8.14 5.06
N LEU A 474 17.87 7.73 6.26
CA LEU A 474 17.49 8.37 7.52
C LEU A 474 18.01 9.82 7.60
N VAL A 475 19.27 10.06 7.23
CA VAL A 475 19.86 11.41 7.19
C VAL A 475 19.11 12.28 6.16
N ASP A 476 18.92 11.79 4.94
CA ASP A 476 18.21 12.50 3.86
C ASP A 476 16.80 12.91 4.29
N HIS A 477 16.02 11.98 4.87
CA HIS A 477 14.66 12.27 5.35
C HIS A 477 14.66 13.26 6.53
N THR A 478 15.68 13.21 7.39
CA THR A 478 15.81 14.11 8.54
C THR A 478 16.10 15.54 8.08
N VAL A 479 17.08 15.71 7.18
CA VAL A 479 17.45 17.01 6.60
C VAL A 479 16.28 17.58 5.80
N PHE A 480 15.63 16.78 4.96
CA PHE A 480 14.48 17.21 4.17
C PHE A 480 13.32 17.71 5.04
N LEU A 481 12.97 16.98 6.11
CA LEU A 481 11.91 17.40 7.03
C LEU A 481 12.30 18.66 7.81
N LEU A 482 13.54 18.75 8.27
CA LEU A 482 14.04 19.93 8.98
C LEU A 482 14.04 21.17 8.08
N HIS A 483 14.53 21.02 6.85
CA HIS A 483 14.46 22.05 5.82
C HIS A 483 13.03 22.46 5.55
N THR A 484 12.12 21.50 5.33
CA THR A 484 10.69 21.81 5.12
C THR A 484 10.10 22.64 6.27
N ILE A 485 10.42 22.32 7.54
CA ILE A 485 9.91 23.04 8.72
C ILE A 485 10.52 24.44 8.86
N VAL A 486 11.79 24.62 8.49
CA VAL A 486 12.54 25.89 8.70
C VAL A 486 12.40 26.83 7.50
N MET A 487 12.49 26.30 6.28
CA MET A 487 12.62 27.04 5.03
C MET A 487 11.33 27.19 4.24
N ASN A 488 10.22 26.60 4.67
CA ASN A 488 8.95 26.75 3.97
C ASN A 488 8.00 27.75 4.67
N PRO A 489 8.30 29.06 4.72
CA PRO A 489 7.32 30.04 5.12
C PRO A 489 6.41 30.29 3.92
N LEU A 490 5.34 29.52 3.76
CA LEU A 490 4.12 30.01 3.10
C LEU A 490 4.33 30.62 1.69
N SER A 491 5.12 30.01 0.81
CA SER A 491 5.27 30.50 -0.58
C SER A 491 3.98 30.43 -1.43
N HIS A 492 2.88 29.89 -0.88
CA HIS A 492 1.61 29.73 -1.60
C HIS A 492 0.38 30.42 -0.97
N LEU A 493 0.45 30.90 0.27
CA LEU A 493 -0.68 31.58 0.92
C LEU A 493 -0.15 32.74 1.75
N GLY A 494 -0.32 33.97 1.27
CA GLY A 494 0.09 35.22 1.93
C GLY A 494 -0.61 35.49 3.27
N ALA A 495 -0.39 34.63 4.26
CA ALA A 495 -0.87 34.75 5.62
C ALA A 495 0.26 35.28 6.49
N ASN A 496 0.08 36.54 6.88
CA ASN A 496 0.89 37.33 7.80
C ASN A 496 0.73 36.78 9.24
N VAL A 497 1.29 35.61 9.53
CA VAL A 497 1.24 35.00 10.86
C VAL A 497 2.61 35.14 11.52
N ASP A 498 2.61 35.44 12.82
CA ASP A 498 3.75 35.61 13.75
C ASP A 498 4.72 34.40 13.82
N THR A 499 4.58 33.42 12.93
CA THR A 499 5.53 32.34 12.68
C THR A 499 6.92 32.86 12.31
N GLY A 500 7.05 34.06 11.71
CA GLY A 500 8.37 34.65 11.42
C GLY A 500 9.21 34.98 12.66
N GLU A 501 8.58 35.47 13.74
CA GLU A 501 9.28 35.74 15.00
C GLU A 501 9.60 34.45 15.77
N LYS A 502 8.73 33.44 15.72
CA LYS A 502 9.01 32.10 16.28
C LYS A 502 10.00 31.29 15.45
N LEU A 503 10.06 31.44 14.12
CA LEU A 503 11.09 30.85 13.26
C LEU A 503 12.45 31.51 13.50
N ARG A 504 12.48 32.83 13.76
CA ARG A 504 13.67 33.51 14.31
C ARG A 504 14.00 33.06 15.73
N GLY A 505 12.98 32.78 16.54
CA GLY A 505 13.12 32.17 17.86
C GLY A 505 13.64 30.73 17.79
N LEU A 506 13.23 29.94 16.80
CA LEU A 506 13.73 28.60 16.50
C LEU A 506 15.13 28.66 15.92
N SER A 507 15.45 29.61 15.05
CA SER A 507 16.82 29.89 14.62
C SER A 507 17.70 30.32 15.81
N GLY A 508 17.20 31.15 16.73
CA GLY A 508 17.87 31.50 17.98
C GLY A 508 17.96 30.34 18.98
N LEU A 509 16.96 29.46 19.01
CA LEU A 509 16.97 28.23 19.79
C LEU A 509 17.97 27.24 19.19
N LEU A 510 18.05 27.12 17.87
CA LEU A 510 19.02 26.29 17.13
C LEU A 510 20.44 26.84 17.26
N ALA A 511 20.61 28.16 17.27
CA ALA A 511 21.87 28.83 17.61
C ALA A 511 22.27 28.58 19.08
N GLY A 512 21.29 28.40 19.99
CA GLY A 512 21.50 27.99 21.38
C GLY A 512 21.63 26.48 21.61
N VAL A 513 21.09 25.64 20.71
CA VAL A 513 20.98 24.17 20.80
C VAL A 513 22.19 23.46 20.17
N SER A 514 23.36 24.06 20.37
CA SER A 514 24.67 23.42 20.33
C SER A 514 25.40 23.46 18.99
N HIS A 515 26.68 23.82 19.13
CA HIS A 515 27.78 23.54 18.22
C HIS A 515 27.67 22.21 17.46
N LYS A 516 27.03 21.17 18.03
CA LYS A 516 26.81 19.89 17.33
C LYS A 516 25.88 20.01 16.13
N TYR A 517 24.86 20.86 16.17
CA TYR A 517 23.96 21.08 15.03
C TYR A 517 24.68 21.73 13.86
N VAL A 518 25.39 22.83 14.12
CA VAL A 518 26.21 23.53 13.11
C VAL A 518 27.29 22.60 12.56
N LEU A 519 28.00 21.86 13.43
CA LEU A 519 29.01 20.89 13.01
C LEU A 519 28.43 19.75 12.17
N SER A 520 27.22 19.29 12.50
CA SER A 520 26.50 18.27 11.75
C SER A 520 26.18 18.75 10.34
N LEU A 521 25.60 19.95 10.20
CA LEU A 521 25.31 20.55 8.90
C LEU A 521 26.58 20.83 8.08
N ALA A 522 27.64 21.33 8.71
CA ALA A 522 28.92 21.55 8.05
C ALA A 522 29.50 20.24 7.51
N ARG A 523 29.53 19.18 8.32
CA ARG A 523 29.97 17.84 7.87
C ARG A 523 29.18 17.33 6.67
N LEU A 524 27.87 17.55 6.63
CA LEU A 524 27.02 17.17 5.50
C LEU A 524 27.32 18.02 4.25
N ASN A 525 27.43 19.34 4.41
CA ASN A 525 27.70 20.27 3.31
C ASN A 525 29.02 19.96 2.59
N TYR A 526 30.07 19.62 3.34
CA TYR A 526 31.38 19.26 2.80
C TYR A 526 31.54 17.74 2.55
N SER A 527 30.46 16.95 2.58
CA SER A 527 30.54 15.51 2.30
C SER A 527 30.34 15.23 0.80
N GLU A 528 31.43 14.96 0.08
CA GLU A 528 31.36 14.62 -1.36
C GLU A 528 30.85 13.18 -1.62
N ASP A 529 31.10 12.25 -0.68
CA ASP A 529 31.00 10.80 -0.89
C ASP A 529 30.15 10.07 0.18
N LEU A 530 29.34 10.78 0.99
CA LEU A 530 28.57 10.15 2.08
C LEU A 530 27.05 10.31 1.96
N VAL A 531 26.57 11.34 1.27
CA VAL A 531 25.16 11.76 1.23
C VAL A 531 24.80 12.24 -0.18
N SER A 532 23.50 12.29 -0.50
CA SER A 532 23.03 12.81 -1.80
C SER A 532 23.37 14.29 -1.99
N GLU A 533 23.67 14.71 -3.22
CA GLU A 533 23.93 16.12 -3.60
C GLU A 533 22.77 17.03 -3.16
N GLU A 534 21.52 16.62 -3.41
CA GLU A 534 20.32 17.35 -2.95
C GLU A 534 20.31 17.56 -1.43
N THR A 535 20.80 16.59 -0.66
CA THR A 535 20.82 16.69 0.80
C THR A 535 21.95 17.61 1.28
N ALA A 536 23.09 17.62 0.58
CA ALA A 536 24.17 18.58 0.83
C ALA A 536 23.70 20.02 0.54
N GLU A 537 22.97 20.25 -0.56
CA GLU A 537 22.37 21.55 -0.89
C GLU A 537 21.37 22.01 0.18
N LEU A 538 20.44 21.15 0.62
CA LEU A 538 19.50 21.49 1.68
C LEU A 538 20.22 21.79 3.01
N ALA A 539 21.31 21.07 3.30
CA ALA A 539 22.14 21.33 4.46
C ALA A 539 22.90 22.66 4.36
N HIS A 540 23.35 23.05 3.16
CA HIS A 540 23.98 24.35 2.89
C HIS A 540 23.02 25.50 3.21
N GLU A 541 21.79 25.46 2.67
CA GLU A 541 20.82 26.52 2.91
C GLU A 541 20.46 26.63 4.41
N LEU A 542 20.34 25.49 5.10
CA LEU A 542 20.11 25.46 6.55
C LEU A 542 21.29 26.02 7.35
N LEU A 543 22.53 25.78 6.89
CA LEU A 543 23.75 26.27 7.52
C LEU A 543 23.87 27.79 7.38
N ASP A 544 23.55 28.33 6.20
CA ASP A 544 23.55 29.78 5.93
C ASP A 544 22.60 30.56 6.85
N LEU A 545 21.50 29.95 7.28
CA LEU A 545 20.59 30.54 8.27
C LEU A 545 21.07 30.40 9.72
N ALA A 546 21.87 29.38 10.02
CA ALA A 546 22.30 29.05 11.37
C ALA A 546 23.58 29.77 11.79
N VAL A 547 24.40 30.21 10.83
CA VAL A 547 25.77 30.67 11.05
C VAL A 547 25.92 32.14 10.62
N THR A 548 26.71 32.90 11.38
CA THR A 548 27.07 34.27 10.99
C THR A 548 28.10 34.27 9.85
N PRO A 549 28.20 35.33 9.03
CA PRO A 549 29.15 35.37 7.91
C PRO A 549 30.62 35.20 8.35
N GLU A 550 30.97 35.55 9.60
CA GLU A 550 32.31 35.35 10.16
C GLU A 550 32.58 33.88 10.48
N GLU A 551 31.65 33.21 11.17
CA GLU A 551 31.75 31.76 11.48
C GLU A 551 31.70 30.88 10.22
N ALA A 552 30.96 31.31 9.19
CA ALA A 552 30.89 30.61 7.91
C ALA A 552 32.24 30.61 7.17
N ALA A 553 32.97 31.73 7.24
CA ALA A 553 34.32 31.84 6.67
C ALA A 553 35.33 30.94 7.43
N GLU A 554 35.25 30.88 8.76
CA GLU A 554 36.08 29.98 9.57
C GLU A 554 35.81 28.50 9.23
N LEU A 555 34.54 28.11 9.05
CA LEU A 555 34.16 26.75 8.68
C LEU A 555 34.67 26.36 7.29
N SER A 556 34.56 27.23 6.28
CA SER A 556 35.15 26.96 4.95
C SER A 556 36.65 26.72 5.05
N THR A 557 37.40 27.54 5.80
CA THR A 557 38.84 27.32 5.97
C THR A 557 39.20 26.01 6.69
N PHE A 558 38.31 25.48 7.53
CA PHE A 558 38.53 24.24 8.28
C PHE A 558 38.29 22.98 7.44
N PHE A 559 37.36 23.03 6.48
CA PHE A 559 36.98 21.88 5.65
C PHE A 559 37.59 21.91 4.22
N ASP A 560 38.03 23.08 3.73
CA ASP A 560 38.72 23.23 2.42
C ASP A 560 40.24 22.93 2.47
N GLY A 561 40.79 22.66 3.66
CA GLY A 561 42.21 22.32 3.87
C GLY A 561 42.46 20.82 3.97
#